data_AF-A0A1A9W4Q4-F1
#
_entry.id   AF-A0A1A9W4Q4-F1
#
_cell.length_a   1.000
_cell.length_b   1.000
_cell.length_c   1.000
_cell.angle_alpha   90.00
_cell.angle_beta   90.00
_cell.angle_gamma   90.00
#
_symmetry.space_group_name_H-M   'P 1'
#
loop_
_entity.id
_entity.type
_entity.pdbx_description
1 polymer ?
#
loop_
_entity_poly.entity_id
_entity_poly.type
_entity_poly.pdbx_seq_one_letter_code
_entity_poly.pdbx_strand_id
1 'polypeptide(L)'
;MFRENLWRMTSESLRESDKRNLFFLKTVLNQNSSVKAIRDHEILLTTENADSVRRQHDVDICTELNGLERERFLRERARIKQQCNEVEIRQLLAQIQHAHLQKTSNDQRIANQKLREQENQAYREEILRCREEFKKYEEVVKEAELREKSKKSALRQELLEQIKKKEMARRYEIEEVMREREKRLKDIEKFQRDDAEARRQKDQYAKECGQHLKEFLERRALQKIQAKLEDVESNRRYLKLLRDKEEEKQFIRDERKKKLLERSAISERLGQHVYKLEMEKIQRNELLFNLHIEENKIKEDRQLQTAREKEKQQTVALRTEMNRVHLERAEQQEAEKKREQIMALSHLKRFAELEQRDKELRENQERRRREFELDLCNIIKMRREKQAEIAEENKQEYDHLVDMERQRLENIAKERIALLRAEPREILQFIPSGVLYKEERRILNI
;
A
#
# COMPACT_ATOMS: atom_id res chain seq x y z
N MET A 1 89.30 -25.76 90.93
CA MET A 1 89.34 -24.51 91.73
C MET A 1 88.55 -24.54 93.04
N PHE A 2 87.52 -25.39 93.24
CA PHE A 2 86.78 -25.42 94.52
C PHE A 2 87.48 -26.18 95.67
N ARG A 3 88.43 -27.10 95.37
CA ARG A 3 89.13 -27.90 96.39
C ARG A 3 90.32 -27.19 97.06
N GLU A 4 90.95 -26.19 96.41
CA GLU A 4 92.11 -25.47 96.98
C GLU A 4 91.70 -24.37 97.97
N ASN A 5 90.53 -23.75 97.80
CA ASN A 5 90.03 -22.71 98.70
C ASN A 5 89.54 -23.29 100.05
N LEU A 6 89.07 -24.54 100.09
CA LEU A 6 88.62 -25.19 101.33
C LEU A 6 89.79 -25.56 102.27
N TRP A 7 90.99 -25.81 101.75
CA TRP A 7 92.19 -26.12 102.56
C TRP A 7 92.87 -24.87 103.15
N ARG A 8 92.75 -23.70 102.52
CA ARG A 8 93.27 -22.44 103.08
C ARG A 8 92.43 -21.97 104.28
N MET A 9 91.11 -22.09 104.21
CA MET A 9 90.23 -21.65 105.30
C MET A 9 90.35 -22.50 106.57
N THR A 10 90.64 -23.79 106.46
CA THR A 10 90.84 -24.66 107.64
C THR A 10 92.18 -24.44 108.32
N SER A 11 93.26 -24.16 107.57
CA SER A 11 94.59 -23.92 108.13
C SER A 11 94.76 -22.57 108.86
N GLU A 12 94.03 -21.53 108.46
CA GLU A 12 94.01 -20.24 109.18
C GLU A 12 93.25 -20.33 110.51
N SER A 13 92.13 -21.07 110.54
CA SER A 13 91.33 -21.23 111.77
C SER A 13 92.07 -22.00 112.88
N LEU A 14 92.91 -22.98 112.51
CA LEU A 14 93.74 -23.74 113.45
C LEU A 14 94.88 -22.90 114.06
N ARG A 15 95.41 -21.91 113.32
CA ARG A 15 96.48 -21.03 113.84
C ARG A 15 95.98 -19.96 114.81
N GLU A 16 94.71 -19.56 114.71
CA GLU A 16 94.12 -18.58 115.64
C GLU A 16 93.69 -19.19 116.98
N SER A 17 93.27 -20.46 117.00
CA SER A 17 92.89 -21.15 118.24
C SER A 17 94.09 -21.40 119.15
N ASP A 18 95.26 -21.75 118.59
CA ASP A 18 96.50 -21.97 119.35
C ASP A 18 97.03 -20.68 120.01
N LYS A 19 96.87 -19.51 119.34
CA LYS A 19 97.28 -18.22 119.91
C LYS A 19 96.42 -17.82 121.13
N ARG A 20 95.12 -18.09 121.10
CA ARG A 20 94.19 -17.77 122.21
C ARG A 20 94.43 -18.67 123.42
N ASN A 21 94.74 -19.95 123.21
CA ASN A 21 95.08 -20.89 124.28
C ASN A 21 96.38 -20.52 125.01
N LEU A 22 97.41 -20.06 124.29
CA LEU A 22 98.67 -19.59 124.88
C LEU A 22 98.50 -18.32 125.73
N PHE A 23 97.65 -17.39 125.29
CA PHE A 23 97.36 -16.17 126.05
C PHE A 23 96.60 -16.48 127.35
N PHE A 24 95.61 -17.38 127.30
CA PHE A 24 94.87 -17.82 128.48
C PHE A 24 95.78 -18.51 129.51
N LEU A 25 96.64 -19.46 129.07
CA LEU A 25 97.60 -20.14 129.93
C LEU A 25 98.59 -19.17 130.60
N LYS A 26 99.09 -18.16 129.87
CA LYS A 26 99.98 -17.13 130.42
C LYS A 26 99.28 -16.25 131.46
N THR A 27 98.01 -15.95 131.27
CA THR A 27 97.22 -15.13 132.20
C THR A 27 96.93 -15.87 133.50
N VAL A 28 96.56 -17.16 133.43
CA VAL A 28 96.29 -18.01 134.61
C VAL A 28 97.57 -18.25 135.43
N LEU A 29 98.72 -18.42 134.77
CA LEU A 29 100.01 -18.57 135.47
C LEU A 29 100.43 -17.30 136.22
N ASN A 30 100.24 -16.11 135.62
CA ASN A 30 100.54 -14.82 136.26
C ASN A 30 99.59 -14.50 137.43
N GLN A 31 98.33 -14.90 137.35
CA GLN A 31 97.39 -14.71 138.48
C GLN A 31 97.76 -15.63 139.66
N ASN A 32 98.15 -16.88 139.39
CA ASN A 32 98.58 -17.81 140.44
C ASN A 32 99.89 -17.38 141.14
N SER A 33 100.84 -16.76 140.42
CA SER A 33 102.05 -16.22 141.07
C SER A 33 101.76 -15.01 141.95
N SER A 34 100.81 -14.15 141.54
CA SER A 34 100.40 -12.98 142.32
C SER A 34 99.64 -13.35 143.61
N VAL A 35 98.77 -14.36 143.58
CA VAL A 35 98.07 -14.87 144.77
C VAL A 35 99.05 -15.49 145.78
N LYS A 36 100.11 -16.15 145.30
CA LYS A 36 101.17 -16.69 146.18
C LYS A 36 101.95 -15.57 146.90
N ALA A 37 102.26 -14.49 146.19
CA ALA A 37 102.98 -13.35 146.76
C ALA A 37 102.17 -12.60 147.84
N ILE A 38 100.84 -12.52 147.70
CA ILE A 38 99.95 -11.92 148.72
C ILE A 38 99.88 -12.82 149.97
N ARG A 39 99.81 -14.14 149.79
CA ARG A 39 99.83 -15.12 150.90
C ARG A 39 101.12 -15.05 151.72
N ASP A 40 102.27 -14.93 151.05
CA ASP A 40 103.57 -14.87 151.73
C ASP A 40 103.76 -13.55 152.48
N HIS A 41 103.04 -12.48 152.11
CA HIS A 41 103.07 -11.20 152.81
C HIS A 41 102.11 -11.15 154.02
N GLU A 42 100.98 -11.86 153.99
CA GLU A 42 100.04 -11.94 155.12
C GLU A 42 100.53 -12.87 156.25
N ILE A 43 101.31 -13.91 155.94
CA ILE A 43 101.88 -14.83 156.95
C ILE A 43 102.96 -14.12 157.80
N LEU A 44 103.61 -13.08 157.28
CA LEU A 44 104.65 -12.33 157.98
C LEU A 44 104.14 -11.25 158.95
N LEU A 45 102.84 -10.95 158.99
CA LEU A 45 102.34 -9.69 159.59
C LEU A 45 101.31 -9.80 160.73
N THR A 46 100.99 -10.97 161.29
CA THR A 46 99.96 -11.02 162.36
C THR A 46 100.30 -11.95 163.53
N THR A 47 100.73 -11.32 164.63
CA THR A 47 100.58 -11.80 166.01
C THR A 47 99.19 -11.43 166.53
N GLU A 48 98.43 -12.44 166.93
CA GLU A 48 97.35 -12.44 167.96
C GLU A 48 96.19 -11.43 167.87
N ASN A 49 95.03 -11.87 167.33
CA ASN A 49 93.74 -12.06 168.05
C ASN A 49 92.46 -11.90 167.17
N ALA A 50 91.48 -12.78 167.47
CA ALA A 50 90.03 -12.82 167.21
C ALA A 50 89.44 -12.64 165.78
N ASP A 51 90.11 -11.96 164.84
CA ASP A 51 89.59 -11.76 163.48
C ASP A 51 89.83 -12.98 162.53
N SER A 52 90.60 -13.97 162.98
CA SER A 52 90.99 -15.15 162.19
C SER A 52 89.85 -16.16 161.96
N VAL A 53 88.92 -16.28 162.91
CA VAL A 53 87.89 -17.35 162.87
C VAL A 53 86.82 -17.07 161.81
N ARG A 54 86.42 -15.80 161.60
CA ARG A 54 85.46 -15.45 160.53
C ARG A 54 86.06 -15.61 159.14
N ARG A 55 87.34 -15.24 158.96
CA ARG A 55 88.05 -15.39 157.68
C ARG A 55 88.30 -16.86 157.31
N GLN A 56 88.47 -17.74 158.30
CA GLN A 56 88.54 -19.19 158.06
C GLN A 56 87.21 -19.74 157.52
N HIS A 57 86.08 -19.35 158.10
CA HIS A 57 84.77 -19.80 157.60
C HIS A 57 84.46 -19.33 156.16
N ASP A 58 84.78 -18.09 155.80
CA ASP A 58 84.58 -17.59 154.43
C ASP A 58 85.50 -18.31 153.42
N VAL A 59 86.73 -18.65 153.82
CA VAL A 59 87.66 -19.43 153.00
C VAL A 59 87.16 -20.87 152.82
N ASP A 60 86.57 -21.47 153.85
CA ASP A 60 86.00 -22.82 153.76
C ASP A 60 84.81 -22.86 152.78
N ILE A 61 83.90 -21.89 152.81
CA ILE A 61 82.78 -21.79 151.85
C ILE A 61 83.28 -21.58 150.41
N CYS A 62 84.27 -20.70 150.21
CA CYS A 62 84.86 -20.47 148.89
C CYS A 62 85.60 -21.69 148.35
N THR A 63 86.22 -22.52 149.21
CA THR A 63 86.86 -23.76 148.75
C THR A 63 85.83 -24.83 148.38
N GLU A 64 84.71 -24.93 149.10
CA GLU A 64 83.60 -25.84 148.75
C GLU A 64 82.93 -25.49 147.42
N LEU A 65 82.61 -24.20 147.17
CA LEU A 65 82.01 -23.77 145.90
C LEU A 65 82.94 -23.98 144.70
N ASN A 66 84.24 -23.67 144.84
CA ASN A 66 85.23 -23.98 143.82
C ASN A 66 85.38 -25.49 143.59
N GLY A 67 85.21 -26.30 144.65
CA GLY A 67 85.13 -27.76 144.54
C GLY A 67 83.97 -28.22 143.66
N LEU A 68 82.76 -27.66 143.87
CA LEU A 68 81.56 -27.99 143.10
C LEU A 68 81.63 -27.55 141.63
N GLU A 69 82.14 -26.35 141.35
CA GLU A 69 82.33 -25.90 139.96
C GLU A 69 83.37 -26.75 139.22
N ARG A 70 84.47 -27.07 139.91
CA ARG A 70 85.50 -27.96 139.35
C ARG A 70 84.95 -29.35 139.08
N GLU A 71 84.11 -29.88 139.96
CA GLU A 71 83.41 -31.15 139.70
C GLU A 71 82.47 -31.05 138.49
N ARG A 72 81.65 -30.00 138.37
CA ARG A 72 80.76 -29.84 137.20
C ARG A 72 81.55 -29.77 135.90
N PHE A 73 82.61 -28.97 135.86
CA PHE A 73 83.47 -28.88 134.68
C PHE A 73 84.12 -30.23 134.35
N LEU A 74 84.60 -30.96 135.35
CA LEU A 74 85.17 -32.30 135.16
C LEU A 74 84.12 -33.31 134.67
N ARG A 75 82.87 -33.25 135.17
CA ARG A 75 81.76 -34.08 134.69
C ARG A 75 81.36 -33.75 133.25
N GLU A 76 81.25 -32.47 132.89
CA GLU A 76 80.97 -32.05 131.51
C GLU A 76 82.10 -32.47 130.57
N ARG A 77 83.36 -32.29 131.00
CA ARG A 77 84.54 -32.72 130.24
C ARG A 77 84.60 -34.24 130.13
N ALA A 78 84.20 -34.98 131.15
CA ALA A 78 84.05 -36.44 131.09
C ALA A 78 82.95 -36.85 130.12
N ARG A 79 81.79 -36.17 130.12
CA ARG A 79 80.67 -36.40 129.20
C ARG A 79 81.05 -36.15 127.74
N ILE A 80 81.73 -35.03 127.46
CA ILE A 80 82.25 -34.73 126.11
C ILE A 80 83.30 -35.77 125.71
N LYS A 81 84.21 -36.14 126.63
CA LYS A 81 85.16 -37.24 126.38
C LYS A 81 84.47 -38.56 126.10
N GLN A 82 83.40 -38.91 126.81
CA GLN A 82 82.61 -40.12 126.55
C GLN A 82 81.95 -40.05 125.17
N GLN A 83 81.31 -38.93 124.81
CA GLN A 83 80.75 -38.71 123.48
C GLN A 83 81.79 -38.85 122.35
N CYS A 84 83.03 -38.43 122.59
CA CYS A 84 84.12 -38.52 121.61
C CYS A 84 84.84 -39.88 121.59
N ASN A 85 84.98 -40.56 122.74
CA ASN A 85 85.81 -41.75 122.87
C ASN A 85 85.00 -43.04 122.82
N GLU A 86 83.80 -43.06 123.40
CA GLU A 86 82.92 -44.22 123.35
C GLU A 86 82.33 -44.39 121.94
N VAL A 87 82.50 -45.57 121.38
CA VAL A 87 82.10 -45.87 120.00
C VAL A 87 80.57 -45.92 119.89
N GLU A 88 79.88 -46.41 120.91
CA GLU A 88 78.42 -46.57 120.93
C GLU A 88 77.68 -45.22 120.82
N ILE A 89 78.13 -44.20 121.55
CA ILE A 89 77.52 -42.87 121.50
C ILE A 89 77.71 -42.23 120.11
N ARG A 90 78.88 -42.40 119.49
CA ARG A 90 79.13 -41.92 118.12
C ARG A 90 78.25 -42.62 117.09
N GLN A 91 78.04 -43.93 117.24
CA GLN A 91 77.14 -44.69 116.38
C GLN A 91 75.69 -44.22 116.53
N LEU A 92 75.21 -43.97 117.75
CA LEU A 92 73.85 -43.45 117.99
C LEU A 92 73.66 -42.05 117.37
N LEU A 93 74.64 -41.14 117.52
CA LEU A 93 74.57 -39.81 116.90
C LEU A 93 74.55 -39.89 115.36
N ALA A 94 75.35 -40.78 114.77
CA ALA A 94 75.34 -41.02 113.33
C ALA A 94 73.99 -41.62 112.86
N GLN A 95 73.40 -42.52 113.64
CA GLN A 95 72.06 -43.08 113.38
C GLN A 95 70.97 -41.99 113.42
N ILE A 96 71.03 -41.07 114.38
CA ILE A 96 70.09 -39.94 114.47
C ILE A 96 70.23 -39.02 113.25
N GLN A 97 71.46 -38.69 112.86
CA GLN A 97 71.71 -37.88 111.66
C GLN A 97 71.20 -38.56 110.39
N HIS A 98 71.43 -39.88 110.25
CA HIS A 98 70.93 -40.66 109.14
C HIS A 98 69.39 -40.69 109.11
N ALA A 99 68.75 -40.89 110.26
CA ALA A 99 67.29 -40.86 110.38
C ALA A 99 66.70 -39.50 109.98
N HIS A 100 67.37 -38.39 110.35
CA HIS A 100 66.95 -37.05 109.94
C HIS A 100 67.06 -36.85 108.42
N LEU A 101 68.18 -37.25 107.81
CA LEU A 101 68.37 -37.16 106.35
C LEU A 101 67.33 -38.00 105.60
N GLN A 102 67.05 -39.20 106.10
CA GLN A 102 66.02 -40.08 105.54
C GLN A 102 64.62 -39.46 105.62
N LYS A 103 64.27 -38.81 106.73
CA LYS A 103 63.01 -38.06 106.86
C LYS A 103 62.91 -36.94 105.82
N THR A 104 63.95 -36.10 105.71
CA THR A 104 63.94 -34.99 104.74
C THR A 104 63.88 -35.46 103.28
N SER A 105 64.54 -36.58 102.97
CA SER A 105 64.49 -37.19 101.64
C SER A 105 63.08 -37.72 101.32
N ASN A 106 62.42 -38.35 102.29
CA ASN A 106 61.04 -38.79 102.16
C ASN A 106 60.08 -37.60 101.97
N ASP A 107 60.24 -36.52 102.75
CA ASP A 107 59.41 -35.32 102.63
C ASP A 107 59.57 -34.66 101.23
N GLN A 108 60.80 -34.58 100.71
CA GLN A 108 61.06 -34.11 99.35
C GLN A 108 60.45 -35.02 98.28
N ARG A 109 60.52 -36.35 98.47
CA ARG A 109 59.90 -37.30 97.56
C ARG A 109 58.38 -37.11 97.51
N ILE A 110 57.74 -36.91 98.66
CA ILE A 110 56.29 -36.65 98.75
C ILE A 110 55.94 -35.32 98.07
N ALA A 111 56.71 -34.26 98.28
CA ALA A 111 56.48 -32.97 97.64
C ALA A 111 56.59 -33.04 96.10
N ASN A 112 57.63 -33.72 95.59
CA ASN A 112 57.80 -33.94 94.16
C ASN A 112 56.69 -34.79 93.54
N GLN A 113 56.19 -35.79 94.28
CA GLN A 113 55.07 -36.61 93.83
C GLN A 113 53.78 -35.77 93.72
N LYS A 114 53.50 -34.90 94.71
CA LYS A 114 52.37 -33.97 94.65
C LYS A 114 52.46 -32.99 93.48
N LEU A 115 53.66 -32.45 93.20
CA LEU A 115 53.87 -31.55 92.06
C LEU A 115 53.57 -32.26 90.73
N ARG A 116 54.07 -33.49 90.55
CA ARG A 116 53.79 -34.29 89.35
C ARG A 116 52.30 -34.63 89.20
N GLU A 117 51.60 -34.89 90.31
CA GLU A 117 50.16 -35.11 90.29
C GLU A 117 49.40 -33.86 89.82
N GLN A 118 49.80 -32.67 90.27
CA GLN A 118 49.22 -31.39 89.83
C GLN A 118 49.51 -31.10 88.35
N GLU A 119 50.75 -31.31 87.88
CA GLU A 119 51.10 -31.15 86.46
C GLU A 119 50.30 -32.10 85.56
N ASN A 120 50.14 -33.35 85.98
CA ASN A 120 49.32 -34.33 85.26
C ASN A 120 47.84 -33.95 85.23
N GLN A 121 47.31 -33.34 86.30
CA GLN A 121 45.95 -32.82 86.32
C GLN A 121 45.79 -31.63 85.35
N ALA A 122 46.70 -30.66 85.39
CA ALA A 122 46.68 -29.50 84.48
C ALA A 122 46.75 -29.93 83.00
N TYR A 123 47.62 -30.90 82.68
CA TYR A 123 47.73 -31.43 81.32
C TYR A 123 46.45 -32.14 80.85
N ARG A 124 45.77 -32.86 81.75
CA ARG A 124 44.46 -33.49 81.43
C ARG A 124 43.38 -32.44 81.18
N GLU A 125 43.35 -31.36 81.97
CA GLU A 125 42.40 -30.26 81.78
C GLU A 125 42.64 -29.54 80.45
N GLU A 126 43.89 -29.30 80.07
CA GLU A 126 44.24 -28.70 78.77
C GLU A 126 43.81 -29.58 77.59
N ILE A 127 44.04 -30.90 77.66
CA ILE A 127 43.55 -31.85 76.66
C ILE A 127 42.01 -31.78 76.53
N LEU A 128 41.29 -31.66 77.64
CA LEU A 128 39.83 -31.55 77.62
C LEU A 128 39.39 -30.25 76.94
N ARG A 129 40.01 -29.11 77.27
CA ARG A 129 39.72 -27.82 76.61
C ARG A 129 39.98 -27.86 75.11
N CYS A 130 41.13 -28.39 74.68
CA CYS A 130 41.43 -28.54 73.25
C CYS A 130 40.39 -29.41 72.53
N ARG A 131 39.96 -30.53 73.15
CA ARG A 131 38.90 -31.38 72.58
C ARG A 131 37.57 -30.66 72.46
N GLU A 132 37.21 -29.82 73.42
CA GLU A 132 35.99 -29.00 73.35
C GLU A 132 36.07 -27.95 72.24
N GLU A 133 37.22 -27.32 72.04
CA GLU A 133 37.44 -26.39 70.94
C GLU A 133 37.34 -27.08 69.57
N PHE A 134 37.95 -28.26 69.40
CA PHE A 134 37.81 -29.03 68.17
C PHE A 134 36.36 -29.42 67.87
N LYS A 135 35.58 -29.79 68.89
CA LYS A 135 34.14 -30.07 68.72
C LYS A 135 33.36 -28.84 68.25
N LYS A 136 33.64 -27.66 68.81
CA LYS A 136 33.02 -26.40 68.36
C LYS A 136 33.37 -26.09 66.91
N TYR A 137 34.62 -26.30 66.49
CA TYR A 137 35.01 -26.13 65.09
C TYR A 137 34.30 -27.12 64.15
N GLU A 138 34.16 -28.39 64.54
CA GLU A 138 33.39 -29.36 63.76
C GLU A 138 31.92 -28.96 63.59
N GLU A 139 31.29 -28.41 64.63
CA GLU A 139 29.91 -27.91 64.57
C GLU A 139 29.78 -26.72 63.60
N VAL A 140 30.72 -25.77 63.64
CA VAL A 140 30.75 -24.63 62.70
C VAL A 140 30.88 -25.09 61.25
N VAL A 141 31.73 -26.10 60.98
CA VAL A 141 31.87 -26.66 59.63
C VAL A 141 30.58 -27.34 59.18
N LYS A 142 29.94 -28.14 60.05
CA LYS A 142 28.64 -28.77 59.74
C LYS A 142 27.54 -27.75 59.46
N GLU A 143 27.48 -26.65 60.21
CA GLU A 143 26.55 -25.56 59.95
C GLU A 143 26.81 -24.87 58.60
N ALA A 144 28.09 -24.62 58.27
CA ALA A 144 28.46 -24.02 56.98
C ALA A 144 28.06 -24.93 55.81
N GLU A 145 28.29 -26.24 55.91
CA GLU A 145 27.85 -27.21 54.91
C GLU A 145 26.33 -27.27 54.76
N LEU A 146 25.57 -27.21 55.87
CA LEU A 146 24.11 -27.15 55.84
C LEU A 146 23.59 -25.87 55.18
N ARG A 147 24.22 -24.72 55.45
CA ARG A 147 23.91 -23.45 54.79
C ARG A 147 24.19 -23.50 53.29
N GLU A 148 25.31 -24.10 52.86
CA GLU A 148 25.59 -24.28 51.44
C GLU A 148 24.63 -25.26 50.76
N LYS A 149 24.25 -26.36 51.42
CA LYS A 149 23.24 -27.30 50.92
C LYS A 149 21.88 -26.62 50.75
N SER A 150 21.44 -25.81 51.72
CA SER A 150 20.17 -25.08 51.64
C SER A 150 20.17 -24.02 50.54
N LYS A 151 21.26 -23.23 50.40
CA LYS A 151 21.41 -22.30 49.26
C LYS A 151 21.33 -23.00 47.90
N LYS A 152 22.02 -24.13 47.75
CA LYS A 152 21.95 -24.94 46.52
C LYS A 152 20.55 -25.48 46.25
N SER A 153 19.82 -25.87 47.30
CA SER A 153 18.43 -26.31 47.18
C SER A 153 17.51 -25.18 46.74
N ALA A 154 17.62 -24.00 47.35
CA ALA A 154 16.85 -22.81 46.97
C ALA A 154 17.10 -22.41 45.51
N LEU A 155 18.36 -22.35 45.09
CA LEU A 155 18.71 -22.06 43.70
C LEU A 155 18.11 -23.08 42.71
N ARG A 156 18.10 -24.37 43.06
CA ARG A 156 17.47 -25.41 42.23
C ARG A 156 15.96 -25.19 42.12
N GLN A 157 15.30 -24.79 43.20
CA GLN A 157 13.85 -24.49 43.18
C GLN A 157 13.56 -23.29 42.28
N GLU A 158 14.32 -22.20 42.40
CA GLU A 158 14.18 -21.02 41.53
C GLU A 158 14.39 -21.36 40.06
N LEU A 159 15.41 -22.17 39.73
CA LEU A 159 15.66 -22.63 38.36
C LEU A 159 14.49 -23.47 37.82
N LEU A 160 13.93 -24.36 38.63
CA LEU A 160 12.74 -25.15 38.25
C LEU A 160 11.52 -24.26 38.00
N GLU A 161 11.32 -23.22 38.81
CA GLU A 161 10.26 -22.24 38.60
C GLU A 161 10.45 -21.44 37.31
N GLN A 162 11.69 -21.02 37.01
CA GLN A 162 12.00 -20.33 35.76
C GLN A 162 11.74 -21.21 34.53
N ILE A 163 12.11 -22.49 34.60
CA ILE A 163 11.82 -23.46 33.54
C ILE A 163 10.31 -23.59 33.33
N LYS A 164 9.54 -23.79 34.41
CA LYS A 164 8.07 -23.87 34.34
C LYS A 164 7.45 -22.60 33.75
N LYS A 165 7.91 -21.41 34.14
CA LYS A 165 7.44 -20.14 33.57
C LYS A 165 7.70 -20.06 32.07
N LYS A 166 8.89 -20.47 31.61
CA LYS A 166 9.23 -20.53 30.17
C LYS A 166 8.38 -21.55 29.41
N GLU A 167 8.14 -22.73 29.98
CA GLU A 167 7.29 -23.74 29.37
C GLU A 167 5.85 -23.24 29.20
N MET A 168 5.30 -22.58 30.22
CA MET A 168 3.96 -21.98 30.14
C MET A 168 3.90 -20.86 29.11
N ALA A 169 4.91 -19.97 29.05
CA ALA A 169 4.98 -18.92 28.03
C ALA A 169 4.98 -19.51 26.61
N ARG A 170 5.79 -20.54 26.35
CA ARG A 170 5.80 -21.25 25.05
C ARG A 170 4.45 -21.87 24.71
N ARG A 171 3.72 -22.41 25.69
CA ARG A 171 2.37 -22.95 25.45
C ARG A 171 1.40 -21.86 25.01
N TYR A 172 1.42 -20.70 25.69
CA TYR A 172 0.61 -19.55 25.28
C TYR A 172 0.96 -19.04 23.88
N GLU A 173 2.25 -18.91 23.56
CA GLU A 173 2.70 -18.53 22.20
C GLU A 173 2.17 -19.50 21.13
N ILE A 174 2.25 -20.81 21.39
CA ILE A 174 1.73 -21.83 20.46
C ILE A 174 0.21 -21.69 20.31
N GLU A 175 -0.53 -21.49 21.39
CA GLU A 175 -1.99 -21.29 21.35
C GLU A 175 -2.38 -20.03 20.57
N GLU A 176 -1.63 -18.93 20.71
CA GLU A 176 -1.85 -17.70 19.93
C GLU A 176 -1.58 -17.92 18.44
N VAL A 177 -0.47 -18.58 18.10
CA VAL A 177 -0.15 -18.92 16.70
C VAL A 177 -1.23 -19.80 16.08
N MET A 178 -1.78 -20.76 16.83
CA MET A 178 -2.87 -21.62 16.35
C MET A 178 -4.17 -20.82 16.15
N ARG A 179 -4.51 -19.92 17.08
CA ARG A 179 -5.67 -19.02 16.92
C ARG A 179 -5.52 -18.10 15.72
N GLU A 180 -4.34 -17.52 15.51
CA GLU A 180 -4.06 -16.72 14.31
C GLU A 180 -4.19 -17.54 13.04
N ARG A 181 -3.66 -18.76 13.02
CA ARG A 181 -3.75 -19.66 11.87
C ARG A 181 -5.21 -19.98 11.54
N GLU A 182 -6.04 -20.30 12.53
CA GLU A 182 -7.46 -20.53 12.34
C GLU A 182 -8.18 -19.29 11.80
N LYS A 183 -7.85 -18.10 12.31
CA LYS A 183 -8.41 -16.85 11.80
C LYS A 183 -8.04 -16.64 10.33
N ARG A 184 -6.76 -16.80 9.97
CA ARG A 184 -6.28 -16.68 8.59
C ARG A 184 -6.98 -17.68 7.65
N LEU A 185 -7.19 -18.92 8.10
CA LEU A 185 -7.94 -19.92 7.32
C LEU A 185 -9.39 -19.48 7.06
N LYS A 186 -10.08 -18.97 8.10
CA LYS A 186 -11.45 -18.44 7.95
C LYS A 186 -11.51 -17.24 7.01
N ASP A 187 -10.52 -16.35 7.06
CA ASP A 187 -10.45 -15.19 6.17
C ASP A 187 -10.21 -15.63 4.72
N ILE A 188 -9.31 -16.59 4.48
CA ILE A 188 -9.09 -17.18 3.15
C ILE A 188 -10.36 -17.84 2.60
N GLU A 189 -11.08 -18.60 3.43
CA GLU A 189 -12.35 -19.22 3.01
C GLU A 189 -13.41 -18.17 2.66
N LYS A 190 -13.48 -17.06 3.40
CA LYS A 190 -14.38 -15.94 3.05
C LYS A 190 -14.00 -15.33 1.71
N PHE A 191 -12.73 -14.99 1.50
CA PHE A 191 -12.28 -14.45 0.22
C PHE A 191 -12.59 -15.38 -0.96
N GLN A 192 -12.41 -16.69 -0.79
CA GLN A 192 -12.75 -17.67 -1.83
C GLN A 192 -14.25 -17.72 -2.13
N ARG A 193 -15.11 -17.58 -1.10
CA ARG A 193 -16.57 -17.51 -1.28
C ARG A 193 -16.98 -16.22 -1.99
N ASP A 194 -16.45 -15.08 -1.56
CA ASP A 194 -16.74 -13.78 -2.14
C ASP A 194 -16.29 -13.71 -3.62
N ASP A 195 -15.11 -14.24 -3.93
CA ASP A 195 -14.62 -14.36 -5.31
C ASP A 195 -15.51 -15.27 -6.17
N ALA A 196 -15.97 -16.40 -5.61
CA ALA A 196 -16.88 -17.30 -6.32
C ALA A 196 -18.24 -16.65 -6.57
N GLU A 197 -18.76 -15.87 -5.61
CA GLU A 197 -20.00 -15.13 -5.74
C GLU A 197 -19.89 -14.00 -6.76
N ALA A 198 -18.80 -13.22 -6.72
CA ALA A 198 -18.52 -12.17 -7.70
C ALA A 198 -18.42 -12.73 -9.13
N ARG A 199 -17.79 -13.91 -9.31
CA ARG A 199 -17.77 -14.61 -10.61
C ARG A 199 -19.17 -15.00 -11.07
N ARG A 200 -19.99 -15.57 -10.18
CA ARG A 200 -21.38 -15.93 -10.50
C ARG A 200 -22.21 -14.71 -10.90
N GLN A 201 -22.07 -13.60 -10.20
CA GLN A 201 -22.76 -12.35 -10.54
C GLN A 201 -22.33 -11.81 -11.91
N LYS A 202 -21.03 -11.84 -12.22
CA LYS A 202 -20.52 -11.46 -13.55
C LYS A 202 -21.07 -12.36 -14.65
N ASP A 203 -21.12 -13.66 -14.43
CA ASP A 203 -21.67 -14.62 -15.40
C ASP A 203 -23.18 -14.43 -15.60
N GLN A 204 -23.93 -14.13 -14.53
CA GLN A 204 -25.36 -13.80 -14.60
C GLN A 204 -25.58 -12.51 -15.39
N TYR A 205 -24.84 -11.45 -15.08
CA TYR A 205 -24.90 -10.18 -15.80
C TYR A 205 -24.58 -10.35 -17.29
N ALA A 206 -23.54 -11.12 -17.63
CA ALA A 206 -23.20 -11.42 -19.01
C ALA A 206 -24.34 -12.18 -19.74
N LYS A 207 -25.02 -13.11 -19.07
CA LYS A 207 -26.19 -13.81 -19.62
C LYS A 207 -27.36 -12.85 -19.84
N GLU A 208 -27.67 -11.98 -18.88
CA GLU A 208 -28.73 -10.97 -18.98
C GLU A 208 -28.47 -10.00 -20.13
N CYS A 209 -27.25 -9.44 -20.23
CA CYS A 209 -26.86 -8.61 -21.37
C CYS A 209 -27.00 -9.36 -22.70
N GLY A 210 -26.61 -10.64 -22.74
CA GLY A 210 -26.77 -11.49 -23.92
C GLY A 210 -28.24 -11.70 -24.31
N GLN A 211 -29.14 -11.84 -23.34
CA GLN A 211 -30.58 -11.95 -23.58
C GLN A 211 -31.16 -10.62 -24.09
N HIS A 212 -30.84 -9.50 -23.45
CA HIS A 212 -31.29 -8.18 -23.90
C HIS A 212 -30.81 -7.85 -25.31
N LEU A 213 -29.58 -8.23 -25.66
CA LEU A 213 -29.07 -8.06 -27.03
C LEU A 213 -29.86 -8.89 -28.04
N LYS A 214 -30.19 -10.15 -27.71
CA LYS A 214 -31.03 -11.01 -28.57
C LYS A 214 -32.41 -10.41 -28.78
N GLU A 215 -33.08 -10.00 -27.70
CA GLU A 215 -34.40 -9.37 -27.75
C GLU A 215 -34.36 -8.07 -28.59
N PHE A 216 -33.32 -7.27 -28.45
CA PHE A 216 -33.13 -6.06 -29.25
C PHE A 216 -32.98 -6.37 -30.74
N LEU A 217 -32.17 -7.38 -31.08
CA LEU A 217 -31.97 -7.80 -32.47
C LEU A 217 -33.26 -8.38 -33.08
N GLU A 218 -34.03 -9.16 -32.33
CA GLU A 218 -35.32 -9.70 -32.73
C GLU A 218 -36.34 -8.58 -32.97
N ARG A 219 -36.47 -7.62 -32.04
CA ARG A 219 -37.34 -6.44 -32.21
C ARG A 219 -36.94 -5.62 -33.44
N ARG A 220 -35.64 -5.40 -33.64
CA ARG A 220 -35.13 -4.67 -34.82
C ARG A 220 -35.42 -5.42 -36.12
N ALA A 221 -35.34 -6.75 -36.12
CA ALA A 221 -35.69 -7.57 -37.28
C ALA A 221 -37.20 -7.48 -37.58
N LEU A 222 -38.05 -7.55 -36.57
CA LEU A 222 -39.50 -7.39 -36.71
C LEU A 222 -39.86 -6.00 -37.26
N GLN A 223 -39.26 -4.93 -36.75
CA GLN A 223 -39.45 -3.57 -37.27
C GLN A 223 -39.06 -3.45 -38.75
N LYS A 224 -37.95 -4.07 -39.16
CA LYS A 224 -37.56 -4.11 -40.58
C LYS A 224 -38.57 -4.86 -41.45
N ILE A 225 -39.17 -5.93 -40.95
CA ILE A 225 -40.20 -6.68 -41.67
C ILE A 225 -41.48 -5.86 -41.78
N GLN A 226 -41.90 -5.21 -40.70
CA GLN A 226 -43.08 -4.33 -40.69
C GLN A 226 -42.92 -3.16 -41.68
N ALA A 227 -41.79 -2.46 -41.66
CA ALA A 227 -41.51 -1.39 -42.61
C ALA A 227 -41.58 -1.88 -44.08
N LYS A 228 -41.04 -3.06 -44.38
CA LYS A 228 -41.16 -3.66 -45.72
C LYS A 228 -42.61 -3.98 -46.10
N LEU A 229 -43.41 -4.45 -45.15
CA LEU A 229 -44.83 -4.73 -45.40
C LEU A 229 -45.61 -3.44 -45.66
N GLU A 230 -45.35 -2.38 -44.89
CA GLU A 230 -45.93 -1.05 -45.11
C GLU A 230 -45.53 -0.47 -46.48
N ASP A 231 -44.28 -0.63 -46.89
CA ASP A 231 -43.80 -0.26 -48.23
C ASP A 231 -44.51 -1.06 -49.35
N VAL A 232 -44.73 -2.37 -49.15
CA VAL A 232 -45.47 -3.20 -50.11
C VAL A 232 -46.93 -2.77 -50.19
N GLU A 233 -47.57 -2.48 -49.06
CA GLU A 233 -48.96 -2.03 -49.03
C GLU A 233 -49.15 -0.65 -49.66
N SER A 234 -48.25 0.30 -49.36
CA SER A 234 -48.28 1.64 -49.95
C SER A 234 -48.07 1.57 -51.47
N ASN A 235 -47.11 0.77 -51.94
CA ASN A 235 -46.92 0.50 -53.37
C ASN A 235 -48.15 -0.15 -54.00
N ARG A 236 -48.80 -1.11 -53.33
CA ARG A 236 -50.04 -1.73 -53.82
C ARG A 236 -51.18 -0.72 -53.96
N ARG A 237 -51.34 0.19 -53.00
CA ARG A 237 -52.33 1.29 -53.06
C ARG A 237 -52.02 2.25 -54.20
N TYR A 238 -50.75 2.60 -54.39
CA TYR A 238 -50.32 3.46 -55.50
C TYR A 238 -50.58 2.83 -56.87
N LEU A 239 -50.24 1.54 -57.06
CA LEU A 239 -50.52 0.81 -58.30
C LEU A 239 -52.03 0.68 -58.58
N LYS A 240 -52.86 0.56 -57.54
CA LYS A 240 -54.32 0.60 -57.70
C LYS A 240 -54.79 1.97 -58.19
N LEU A 241 -54.33 3.04 -57.57
CA LEU A 241 -54.64 4.41 -58.00
C LEU A 241 -54.23 4.68 -59.46
N LEU A 242 -53.08 4.15 -59.90
CA LEU A 242 -52.65 4.27 -61.29
C LEU A 242 -53.60 3.54 -62.26
N ARG A 243 -54.03 2.33 -61.91
CA ARG A 243 -55.02 1.59 -62.71
C ARG A 243 -56.35 2.32 -62.79
N ASP A 244 -56.87 2.79 -61.66
CA ASP A 244 -58.14 3.54 -61.60
C ASP A 244 -58.08 4.79 -62.52
N LYS A 245 -56.94 5.50 -62.53
CA LYS A 245 -56.71 6.65 -63.44
C LYS A 245 -56.59 6.25 -64.91
N GLU A 246 -56.03 5.09 -65.22
CA GLU A 246 -55.96 4.58 -66.59
C GLU A 246 -57.35 4.19 -67.10
N GLU A 247 -58.14 3.50 -66.29
CA GLU A 247 -59.52 3.14 -66.58
C GLU A 247 -60.38 4.39 -66.82
N GLU A 248 -60.25 5.42 -65.99
CA GLU A 248 -60.96 6.70 -66.17
C GLU A 248 -60.56 7.40 -67.48
N LYS A 249 -59.27 7.42 -67.82
CA LYS A 249 -58.80 7.96 -69.11
C LYS A 249 -59.36 7.16 -70.29
N GLN A 250 -59.48 5.85 -70.14
CA GLN A 250 -60.02 4.96 -71.17
C GLN A 250 -61.51 5.22 -71.39
N PHE A 251 -62.27 5.36 -70.29
CA PHE A 251 -63.67 5.78 -70.31
C PHE A 251 -63.87 7.13 -71.03
N ILE A 252 -63.08 8.15 -70.68
CA ILE A 252 -63.14 9.47 -71.35
C ILE A 252 -62.82 9.36 -72.85
N ARG A 253 -61.85 8.52 -73.23
CA ARG A 253 -61.52 8.29 -74.65
C ARG A 253 -62.69 7.65 -75.40
N ASP A 254 -63.35 6.67 -74.79
CA ASP A 254 -64.47 5.97 -75.41
C ASP A 254 -65.72 6.86 -75.51
N GLU A 255 -65.99 7.70 -74.51
CA GLU A 255 -67.02 8.73 -74.62
C GLU A 255 -66.74 9.74 -75.75
N ARG A 256 -65.49 10.19 -75.89
CA ARG A 256 -65.08 11.08 -76.99
C ARG A 256 -65.28 10.41 -78.35
N LYS A 257 -64.96 9.12 -78.48
CA LYS A 257 -65.21 8.35 -79.71
C LYS A 257 -66.70 8.26 -80.01
N LYS A 258 -67.55 7.97 -79.01
CA LYS A 258 -69.01 7.93 -79.19
C LYS A 258 -69.56 9.27 -79.69
N LYS A 259 -69.18 10.39 -79.04
CA LYS A 259 -69.57 11.74 -79.48
C LYS A 259 -69.10 12.07 -80.89
N LEU A 260 -67.91 11.59 -81.28
CA LEU A 260 -67.38 11.79 -82.63
C LEU A 260 -68.19 11.01 -83.68
N LEU A 261 -68.58 9.76 -83.37
CA LEU A 261 -69.46 8.95 -84.23
C LEU A 261 -70.87 9.56 -84.38
N GLU A 262 -71.43 10.08 -83.29
CA GLU A 262 -72.71 10.81 -83.34
C GLU A 262 -72.60 12.05 -84.22
N ARG A 263 -71.52 12.82 -84.05
CA ARG A 263 -71.25 14.00 -84.88
C ARG A 263 -71.07 13.64 -86.35
N SER A 264 -70.36 12.55 -86.67
CA SER A 264 -70.20 12.12 -88.06
C SER A 264 -71.54 11.68 -88.67
N ALA A 265 -72.37 10.96 -87.92
CA ALA A 265 -73.70 10.56 -88.36
C ALA A 265 -74.62 11.76 -88.63
N ILE A 266 -74.59 12.79 -87.76
CA ILE A 266 -75.32 14.04 -88.00
C ILE A 266 -74.80 14.73 -89.25
N SER A 267 -73.48 14.83 -89.40
CA SER A 267 -72.85 15.44 -90.58
C SER A 267 -73.24 14.73 -91.88
N GLU A 268 -73.30 13.39 -91.87
CA GLU A 268 -73.71 12.59 -93.02
C GLU A 268 -75.18 12.84 -93.38
N ARG A 269 -76.08 12.85 -92.37
CA ARG A 269 -77.50 13.18 -92.59
C ARG A 269 -77.70 14.58 -93.16
N LEU A 270 -76.96 15.57 -92.64
CA LEU A 270 -76.97 16.94 -93.17
C LEU A 270 -76.48 16.96 -94.62
N GLY A 271 -75.39 16.26 -94.94
CA GLY A 271 -74.88 16.11 -96.30
C GLY A 271 -75.93 15.52 -97.26
N GLN A 272 -76.63 14.45 -96.85
CA GLN A 272 -77.72 13.86 -97.62
C GLN A 272 -78.90 14.82 -97.83
N HIS A 273 -79.27 15.60 -96.81
CA HIS A 273 -80.32 16.61 -96.93
C HIS A 273 -79.95 17.74 -97.88
N VAL A 274 -78.72 18.25 -97.80
CA VAL A 274 -78.21 19.27 -98.73
C VAL A 274 -78.24 18.73 -100.16
N TYR A 275 -77.73 17.51 -100.38
CA TYR A 275 -77.76 16.89 -101.70
C TYR A 275 -79.18 16.75 -102.27
N LYS A 276 -80.16 16.33 -101.46
CA LYS A 276 -81.57 16.25 -101.89
C LYS A 276 -82.12 17.62 -102.30
N LEU A 277 -81.85 18.67 -101.51
CA LEU A 277 -82.29 20.04 -101.83
C LEU A 277 -81.63 20.56 -103.12
N GLU A 278 -80.35 20.25 -103.34
CA GLU A 278 -79.66 20.59 -104.59
C GLU A 278 -80.26 19.88 -105.79
N MET A 279 -80.60 18.59 -105.68
CA MET A 279 -81.26 17.83 -106.74
C MET A 279 -82.67 18.38 -107.04
N GLU A 280 -83.47 18.68 -106.01
CA GLU A 280 -84.77 19.34 -106.19
C GLU A 280 -84.64 20.70 -106.88
N LYS A 281 -83.61 21.48 -106.53
CA LYS A 281 -83.31 22.75 -107.19
C LYS A 281 -82.95 22.55 -108.66
N ILE A 282 -82.13 21.54 -108.99
CA ILE A 282 -81.80 21.20 -110.37
C ILE A 282 -83.06 20.82 -111.15
N GLN A 283 -83.90 19.92 -110.62
CA GLN A 283 -85.15 19.51 -111.27
C GLN A 283 -86.11 20.70 -111.48
N ARG A 284 -86.25 21.59 -110.49
CA ARG A 284 -87.03 22.83 -110.63
C ARG A 284 -86.46 23.73 -111.72
N ASN A 285 -85.14 23.91 -111.77
CA ASN A 285 -84.48 24.71 -112.78
C ASN A 285 -84.62 24.09 -114.18
N GLU A 286 -84.52 22.77 -114.31
CA GLU A 286 -84.75 22.05 -115.57
C GLU A 286 -86.20 22.20 -116.04
N LEU A 287 -87.18 22.09 -115.13
CA LEU A 287 -88.58 22.34 -115.44
C LEU A 287 -88.79 23.78 -115.92
N LEU A 288 -88.24 24.77 -115.20
CA LEU A 288 -88.31 26.18 -115.61
C LEU A 288 -87.64 26.40 -116.97
N PHE A 289 -86.51 25.76 -117.23
CA PHE A 289 -85.82 25.84 -118.51
C PHE A 289 -86.64 25.20 -119.63
N ASN A 290 -87.26 24.04 -119.40
CA ASN A 290 -88.14 23.38 -120.36
C ASN A 290 -89.40 24.20 -120.64
N LEU A 291 -90.03 24.77 -119.61
CA LEU A 291 -91.15 25.70 -119.78
C LEU A 291 -90.74 26.93 -120.59
N HIS A 292 -89.56 27.49 -120.32
CA HIS A 292 -89.02 28.58 -121.12
C HIS A 292 -88.76 28.16 -122.58
N ILE A 293 -88.29 26.94 -122.83
CA ILE A 293 -88.15 26.39 -124.18
C ILE A 293 -89.52 26.28 -124.86
N GLU A 294 -90.53 25.73 -124.19
CA GLU A 294 -91.88 25.60 -124.77
C GLU A 294 -92.55 26.96 -125.00
N GLU A 295 -92.40 27.91 -124.08
CA GLU A 295 -92.82 29.30 -124.29
C GLU A 295 -92.11 29.94 -125.49
N ASN A 296 -90.81 29.69 -125.64
CA ASN A 296 -90.04 30.14 -126.79
C ASN A 296 -90.51 29.45 -128.07
N LYS A 297 -90.77 28.13 -128.08
CA LYS A 297 -91.34 27.42 -129.22
C LYS A 297 -92.71 27.95 -129.59
N ILE A 298 -93.58 28.23 -128.64
CA ILE A 298 -94.89 28.85 -128.90
C ILE A 298 -94.72 30.26 -129.47
N LYS A 299 -93.75 31.04 -128.95
CA LYS A 299 -93.40 32.35 -129.52
C LYS A 299 -92.83 32.19 -130.93
N GLU A 300 -91.95 31.24 -131.17
CA GLU A 300 -91.35 30.91 -132.47
C GLU A 300 -92.42 30.40 -133.45
N ASP A 301 -93.39 29.60 -133.02
CA ASP A 301 -94.51 29.11 -133.83
C ASP A 301 -95.48 30.24 -134.15
N ARG A 302 -95.79 31.12 -133.19
CA ARG A 302 -96.54 32.37 -133.45
C ARG A 302 -95.76 33.30 -134.38
N GLN A 303 -94.44 33.38 -134.20
CA GLN A 303 -93.55 34.12 -135.09
C GLN A 303 -93.48 33.47 -136.47
N LEU A 304 -93.52 32.16 -136.59
CA LEU A 304 -93.53 31.41 -137.86
C LEU A 304 -94.89 31.51 -138.54
N GLN A 305 -96.00 31.53 -137.80
CA GLN A 305 -97.33 31.81 -138.34
C GLN A 305 -97.42 33.24 -138.84
N THR A 306 -97.01 34.22 -138.03
CA THR A 306 -96.93 35.62 -138.45
C THR A 306 -95.86 35.84 -139.53
N ALA A 307 -94.78 35.06 -139.56
CA ALA A 307 -93.76 35.08 -140.61
C ALA A 307 -94.21 34.37 -141.86
N ARG A 308 -95.11 33.39 -141.83
CA ARG A 308 -95.77 32.81 -143.01
C ARG A 308 -96.83 33.74 -143.57
N GLU A 309 -97.56 34.45 -142.72
CA GLU A 309 -98.46 35.54 -143.11
C GLU A 309 -97.66 36.70 -143.70
N LYS A 310 -96.56 37.08 -143.03
CA LYS A 310 -95.61 38.06 -143.55
C LYS A 310 -94.85 37.56 -144.76
N GLU A 311 -94.49 36.29 -144.92
CA GLU A 311 -93.87 35.73 -146.14
C GLU A 311 -94.86 35.70 -147.29
N LYS A 312 -96.16 35.52 -147.03
CA LYS A 312 -97.18 35.77 -148.05
C LYS A 312 -97.24 37.26 -148.44
N GLN A 313 -97.05 38.18 -147.49
CA GLN A 313 -96.97 39.62 -147.74
C GLN A 313 -95.59 40.07 -148.27
N GLN A 314 -94.53 39.34 -147.97
CA GLN A 314 -93.13 39.62 -148.27
C GLN A 314 -92.71 38.86 -149.52
N THR A 315 -93.28 37.74 -149.96
CA THR A 315 -93.08 37.26 -151.34
C THR A 315 -93.63 38.28 -152.35
N VAL A 316 -94.57 39.12 -151.92
CA VAL A 316 -95.01 40.33 -152.65
C VAL A 316 -94.01 41.49 -152.51
N ALA A 317 -93.30 41.64 -151.37
CA ALA A 317 -92.37 42.77 -151.10
C ALA A 317 -90.83 42.48 -151.18
N LEU A 318 -90.38 41.22 -151.19
CA LEU A 318 -89.00 40.74 -151.37
C LEU A 318 -88.62 40.71 -152.85
N ARG A 319 -89.62 40.73 -153.74
CA ARG A 319 -89.42 41.22 -155.11
C ARG A 319 -88.96 42.68 -155.14
N THR A 320 -89.17 43.46 -154.08
CA THR A 320 -88.82 44.89 -154.02
C THR A 320 -87.63 45.25 -153.12
N GLU A 321 -87.27 44.45 -152.11
CA GLU A 321 -86.18 44.78 -151.16
C GLU A 321 -84.89 43.94 -151.24
N MET A 322 -84.83 42.85 -152.03
CA MET A 322 -83.59 42.07 -152.25
C MET A 322 -82.42 42.91 -152.80
N ASN A 323 -82.70 44.14 -153.22
CA ASN A 323 -81.73 45.12 -153.71
C ASN A 323 -81.07 45.98 -152.62
N ARG A 324 -81.47 45.94 -151.33
CA ARG A 324 -81.09 47.02 -150.40
C ARG A 324 -80.08 46.70 -149.30
N VAL A 325 -79.92 45.47 -148.81
CA VAL A 325 -79.14 45.26 -147.55
C VAL A 325 -78.10 44.13 -147.65
N HIS A 326 -77.47 44.02 -148.81
CA HIS A 326 -76.08 43.56 -148.93
C HIS A 326 -75.06 44.40 -148.12
N LEU A 327 -75.46 45.18 -147.10
CA LEU A 327 -74.70 46.34 -146.65
C LEU A 327 -74.44 46.47 -145.14
N GLU A 328 -75.09 45.73 -144.22
CA GLU A 328 -74.98 46.07 -142.79
C GLU A 328 -74.85 44.84 -141.87
N ARG A 329 -73.82 44.02 -142.09
CA ARG A 329 -73.52 42.87 -141.21
C ARG A 329 -72.02 42.76 -140.92
N ALA A 330 -71.47 43.77 -140.22
CA ALA A 330 -70.05 43.79 -139.83
C ALA A 330 -69.76 44.54 -138.49
N GLU A 331 -70.70 44.60 -137.54
CA GLU A 331 -70.59 45.54 -136.39
C GLU A 331 -70.41 44.99 -134.96
N GLN A 332 -70.18 43.70 -134.70
CA GLN A 332 -70.17 43.22 -133.30
C GLN A 332 -69.03 42.27 -132.93
N GLN A 333 -67.78 42.77 -132.98
CA GLN A 333 -66.57 42.06 -132.49
C GLN A 333 -65.71 42.83 -131.46
N GLU A 334 -66.24 43.87 -130.79
CA GLU A 334 -65.43 44.71 -129.86
C GLU A 334 -65.61 44.44 -128.34
N ALA A 335 -66.46 43.50 -127.90
CA ALA A 335 -66.80 43.37 -126.47
C ALA A 335 -65.87 42.47 -125.62
N GLU A 336 -64.93 41.73 -126.20
CA GLU A 336 -64.19 40.67 -125.47
C GLU A 336 -62.93 41.14 -124.72
N LYS A 337 -62.37 42.33 -125.03
CA LYS A 337 -61.05 42.74 -124.49
C LYS A 337 -61.03 43.34 -123.07
N LYS A 338 -62.18 43.53 -122.40
CA LYS A 338 -62.24 44.19 -121.07
C LYS A 338 -62.22 43.24 -119.86
N ARG A 339 -62.26 41.92 -120.04
CA ARG A 339 -62.36 40.95 -118.92
C ARG A 339 -61.01 40.47 -118.36
N GLU A 340 -59.90 40.66 -119.07
CA GLU A 340 -58.62 40.06 -118.69
C GLU A 340 -57.80 40.87 -117.66
N GLN A 341 -58.11 42.16 -117.43
CA GLN A 341 -57.31 43.02 -116.52
C GLN A 341 -57.64 42.87 -115.02
N ILE A 342 -58.79 42.29 -114.65
CA ILE A 342 -59.25 42.22 -113.26
C ILE A 342 -58.60 41.07 -112.47
N MET A 343 -58.20 39.98 -113.13
CA MET A 343 -57.62 38.80 -112.47
C MET A 343 -56.16 38.98 -112.02
N ALA A 344 -55.41 39.92 -112.60
CA ALA A 344 -54.00 40.15 -112.26
C ALA A 344 -53.81 40.82 -110.88
N LEU A 345 -54.77 41.62 -110.41
CA LEU A 345 -54.66 42.39 -109.16
C LEU A 345 -54.92 41.58 -107.88
N SER A 346 -55.58 40.42 -107.96
CA SER A 346 -55.91 39.60 -106.79
C SER A 346 -54.77 38.69 -106.33
N HIS A 347 -53.82 38.34 -107.21
CA HIS A 347 -52.71 37.43 -106.87
C HIS A 347 -51.59 38.09 -106.06
N LEU A 348 -51.36 39.40 -106.22
CA LEU A 348 -50.32 40.15 -105.52
C LEU A 348 -50.60 40.33 -104.01
N LYS A 349 -51.87 40.37 -103.58
CA LYS A 349 -52.22 40.56 -102.16
C LYS A 349 -51.98 39.32 -101.29
N ARG A 350 -52.06 38.10 -101.85
CA ARG A 350 -51.89 36.85 -101.09
C ARG A 350 -50.43 36.52 -100.73
N PHE A 351 -49.45 36.99 -101.51
CA PHE A 351 -48.05 36.73 -101.23
C PHE A 351 -47.50 37.58 -100.06
N ALA A 352 -48.01 38.79 -99.87
CA ALA A 352 -47.60 39.68 -98.77
C ALA A 352 -48.05 39.17 -97.38
N GLU A 353 -49.19 38.50 -97.29
CA GLU A 353 -49.74 37.99 -96.02
C GLU A 353 -49.00 36.73 -95.51
N LEU A 354 -48.42 35.93 -96.42
CA LEU A 354 -47.64 34.74 -96.07
C LEU A 354 -46.25 35.09 -95.52
N GLU A 355 -45.59 36.12 -96.06
CA GLU A 355 -44.26 36.55 -95.57
C GLU A 355 -44.29 37.17 -94.17
N GLN A 356 -45.39 37.82 -93.78
CA GLN A 356 -45.54 38.41 -92.44
C GLN A 356 -45.69 37.34 -91.34
N ARG A 357 -46.47 36.29 -91.60
CA ARG A 357 -46.64 35.17 -90.64
C ARG A 357 -45.34 34.39 -90.40
N ASP A 358 -44.53 34.22 -91.44
CA ASP A 358 -43.25 33.52 -91.34
C ASP A 358 -42.20 34.29 -90.51
N LYS A 359 -42.23 35.63 -90.54
CA LYS A 359 -41.36 36.47 -89.70
C LYS A 359 -41.74 36.40 -88.22
N GLU A 360 -43.03 36.49 -87.90
CA GLU A 360 -43.52 36.40 -86.51
C GLU A 360 -43.18 35.05 -85.86
N LEU A 361 -43.24 33.96 -86.62
CA LEU A 361 -42.96 32.61 -86.11
C LEU A 361 -41.46 32.41 -85.79
N ARG A 362 -40.56 32.99 -86.60
CA ARG A 362 -39.11 32.95 -86.35
C ARG A 362 -38.72 33.79 -85.15
N GLU A 363 -39.24 35.01 -85.02
CA GLU A 363 -38.97 35.87 -83.87
C GLU A 363 -39.43 35.25 -82.54
N ASN A 364 -40.55 34.54 -82.54
CA ASN A 364 -41.07 33.90 -81.33
C ASN A 364 -40.24 32.67 -80.92
N GLN A 365 -39.67 31.93 -81.88
CA GLN A 365 -38.74 30.83 -81.60
C GLN A 365 -37.40 31.33 -81.04
N GLU A 366 -36.88 32.44 -81.55
CA GLU A 366 -35.64 33.04 -81.04
C GLU A 366 -35.79 33.55 -79.60
N ARG A 367 -36.92 34.16 -79.24
CA ARG A 367 -37.18 34.60 -77.85
C ARG A 367 -37.17 33.43 -76.88
N ARG A 368 -37.85 32.33 -77.21
CA ARG A 368 -37.87 31.12 -76.36
C ARG A 368 -36.50 30.49 -76.16
N ARG A 369 -35.62 30.53 -77.17
CA ARG A 369 -34.23 30.05 -77.03
C ARG A 369 -33.44 30.91 -76.04
N ARG A 370 -33.55 32.24 -76.12
CA ARG A 370 -32.86 33.16 -75.21
C ARG A 370 -33.35 33.02 -73.76
N GLU A 371 -34.66 32.84 -73.56
CA GLU A 371 -35.23 32.58 -72.22
C GLU A 371 -34.70 31.27 -71.64
N PHE A 372 -34.64 30.20 -72.44
CA PHE A 372 -34.10 28.91 -72.01
C PHE A 372 -32.58 28.96 -71.71
N GLU A 373 -31.81 29.71 -72.50
CA GLU A 373 -30.38 29.95 -72.24
C GLU A 373 -30.15 30.70 -70.93
N LEU A 374 -30.98 31.72 -70.63
CA LEU A 374 -30.94 32.44 -69.36
C LEU A 374 -31.26 31.53 -68.16
N ASP A 375 -32.28 30.69 -68.30
CA ASP A 375 -32.65 29.72 -67.25
C ASP A 375 -31.53 28.71 -66.99
N LEU A 376 -30.87 28.20 -68.04
CA LEU A 376 -29.72 27.32 -67.91
C LEU A 376 -28.53 28.01 -67.22
N CYS A 377 -28.23 29.26 -67.59
CA CYS A 377 -27.19 30.05 -66.94
C CYS A 377 -27.50 30.26 -65.45
N ASN A 378 -28.75 30.53 -65.10
CA ASN A 378 -29.19 30.68 -63.71
C ASN A 378 -29.04 29.38 -62.91
N ILE A 379 -29.43 28.23 -63.49
CA ILE A 379 -29.25 26.91 -62.85
C ILE A 379 -27.77 26.60 -62.61
N ILE A 380 -26.90 26.89 -63.58
CA ILE A 380 -25.46 26.68 -63.44
C ILE A 380 -24.88 27.59 -62.33
N LYS A 381 -25.31 28.86 -62.27
CA LYS A 381 -24.88 29.81 -61.25
C LYS A 381 -25.29 29.35 -59.84
N MET A 382 -26.56 28.97 -59.66
CA MET A 382 -27.07 28.44 -58.38
C MET A 382 -26.33 27.17 -57.93
N ARG A 383 -25.97 26.28 -58.87
CA ARG A 383 -25.18 25.08 -58.54
C ARG A 383 -23.77 25.42 -58.08
N ARG A 384 -23.12 26.41 -58.71
CA ARG A 384 -21.78 26.88 -58.31
C ARG A 384 -21.80 27.56 -56.95
N GLU A 385 -22.80 28.40 -56.69
CA GLU A 385 -22.99 29.05 -55.38
C GLU A 385 -23.20 28.00 -54.29
N LYS A 386 -24.08 27.02 -54.50
CA LYS A 386 -24.29 25.92 -53.56
C LYS A 386 -23.05 25.07 -53.32
N GLN A 387 -22.23 24.84 -54.35
CA GLN A 387 -20.96 24.14 -54.19
C GLN A 387 -19.93 24.96 -53.40
N ALA A 388 -19.92 26.28 -53.57
CA ALA A 388 -19.06 27.19 -52.81
C ALA A 388 -19.48 27.24 -51.33
N GLU A 389 -20.78 27.31 -51.04
CA GLU A 389 -21.33 27.23 -49.67
C GLU A 389 -20.92 25.93 -48.99
N ILE A 390 -21.11 24.78 -49.64
CA ILE A 390 -20.69 23.47 -49.09
C ILE A 390 -19.18 23.42 -48.86
N ALA A 391 -18.38 23.98 -49.77
CA ALA A 391 -16.92 24.02 -49.59
C ALA A 391 -16.49 24.93 -48.43
N GLU A 392 -17.21 26.02 -48.20
CA GLU A 392 -16.98 26.93 -47.07
C GLU A 392 -17.38 26.28 -45.74
N GLU A 393 -18.54 25.63 -45.67
CA GLU A 393 -18.98 24.86 -44.49
C GLU A 393 -17.97 23.76 -44.14
N ASN A 394 -17.55 22.95 -45.12
CA ASN A 394 -16.54 21.92 -44.91
C ASN A 394 -15.19 22.49 -44.43
N LYS A 395 -14.81 23.68 -44.91
CA LYS A 395 -13.59 24.35 -44.45
C LYS A 395 -13.72 24.81 -43.01
N GLN A 396 -14.86 25.41 -42.64
CA GLN A 396 -15.11 25.86 -41.28
C GLN A 396 -15.16 24.68 -40.30
N GLU A 397 -15.76 23.55 -40.69
CA GLU A 397 -15.74 22.32 -39.90
C GLU A 397 -14.33 21.76 -39.74
N TYR A 398 -13.54 21.76 -40.82
CA TYR A 398 -12.14 21.33 -40.77
C TYR A 398 -11.31 22.21 -39.84
N ASP A 399 -11.43 23.54 -39.96
CA ASP A 399 -10.73 24.50 -39.10
C ASP A 399 -11.13 24.30 -37.63
N HIS A 400 -12.42 24.07 -37.35
CA HIS A 400 -12.91 23.76 -36.01
C HIS A 400 -12.31 22.46 -35.45
N LEU A 401 -12.25 21.39 -36.25
CA LEU A 401 -11.63 20.12 -35.85
C LEU A 401 -10.14 20.27 -35.58
N VAL A 402 -9.43 21.05 -36.40
CA VAL A 402 -8.00 21.34 -36.20
C VAL A 402 -7.78 22.11 -34.90
N ASP A 403 -8.61 23.11 -34.60
CA ASP A 403 -8.49 23.86 -33.35
C ASP A 403 -8.80 23.01 -32.12
N MET A 404 -9.81 22.12 -32.19
CA MET A 404 -10.11 21.17 -31.13
C MET A 404 -8.95 20.19 -30.88
N GLU A 405 -8.33 19.65 -31.93
CA GLU A 405 -7.18 18.76 -31.77
C GLU A 405 -5.94 19.52 -31.26
N ARG A 406 -5.74 20.78 -31.68
CA ARG A 406 -4.69 21.65 -31.10
C ARG A 406 -4.89 21.85 -29.61
N GLN A 407 -6.10 22.20 -29.17
CA GLN A 407 -6.42 22.35 -27.74
C GLN A 407 -6.19 21.06 -26.96
N ARG A 408 -6.58 19.92 -27.53
CA ARG A 408 -6.34 18.60 -26.94
C ARG A 408 -4.85 18.32 -26.78
N LEU A 409 -4.05 18.56 -27.81
CA LEU A 409 -2.59 18.39 -27.77
C LEU A 409 -1.93 19.34 -26.77
N GLU A 410 -2.40 20.58 -26.66
CA GLU A 410 -1.94 21.52 -25.63
C GLU A 410 -2.25 21.03 -24.22
N ASN A 411 -3.44 20.46 -23.99
CA ASN A 411 -3.82 19.90 -22.69
C ASN A 411 -2.95 18.68 -22.34
N ILE A 412 -2.71 17.79 -23.31
CA ILE A 412 -1.80 16.64 -23.13
C ILE A 412 -0.38 17.14 -22.81
N ALA A 413 0.11 18.17 -23.49
CA ALA A 413 1.42 18.75 -23.21
C ALA A 413 1.49 19.37 -21.80
N LYS A 414 0.44 20.08 -21.36
CA LYS A 414 0.35 20.64 -20.00
C LYS A 414 0.33 19.54 -18.93
N GLU A 415 -0.47 18.49 -19.12
CA GLU A 415 -0.51 17.34 -18.22
C GLU A 415 0.83 16.61 -18.15
N ARG A 416 1.45 16.39 -19.31
CA ARG A 416 2.77 15.76 -19.40
C ARG A 416 3.84 16.56 -18.64
N ILE A 417 3.87 17.88 -18.79
CA ILE A 417 4.77 18.75 -18.02
C ILE A 417 4.44 18.68 -16.51
N ALA A 418 3.16 18.64 -16.14
CA ALA A 418 2.75 18.55 -14.74
C ALA A 418 3.21 17.23 -14.09
N LEU A 419 3.07 16.10 -14.80
CA LEU A 419 3.57 14.80 -14.36
C LEU A 419 5.09 14.79 -14.22
N LEU A 420 5.81 15.35 -15.20
CA LEU A 420 7.28 15.46 -15.14
C LEU A 420 7.76 16.37 -14.00
N ARG A 421 6.98 17.39 -13.61
CA ARG A 421 7.30 18.26 -12.45
C ARG A 421 7.02 17.60 -11.10
N ALA A 422 6.09 16.64 -11.04
CA ALA A 422 5.75 15.94 -9.82
C ALA A 422 6.86 14.95 -9.38
N GLU A 423 7.67 14.50 -10.34
CA GLU A 423 8.78 13.59 -10.09
C GLU A 423 10.03 14.32 -9.55
N PRO A 424 10.79 13.72 -8.61
CA PRO A 424 12.06 14.25 -8.14
C PRO A 424 13.09 14.43 -9.28
N ARG A 425 13.85 15.54 -9.25
CA ARG A 425 14.86 15.86 -10.28
C ARG A 425 15.96 14.81 -10.37
N GLU A 426 16.26 14.16 -9.26
CA GLU A 426 17.23 13.09 -9.15
C GLU A 426 16.80 11.83 -9.90
N ILE A 427 15.51 11.67 -10.21
CA ILE A 427 15.00 10.55 -11.02
C ILE A 427 14.99 10.93 -12.50
N LEU A 428 14.71 12.19 -12.81
CA LEU A 428 14.64 12.70 -14.19
C LEU A 428 15.98 12.61 -14.94
N GLN A 429 17.12 12.63 -14.24
CA GLN A 429 18.46 12.42 -14.81
C GLN A 429 18.72 11.00 -15.35
N PHE A 430 17.91 10.00 -14.94
CA PHE A 430 18.01 8.63 -15.42
C PHE A 430 17.08 8.35 -16.62
N ILE A 431 16.32 9.34 -17.08
CA ILE A 431 15.45 9.21 -18.26
C ILE A 431 16.31 9.20 -19.54
N PRO A 432 16.10 8.25 -20.48
CA PRO A 432 16.85 8.20 -21.73
C PRO A 432 16.74 9.50 -22.54
N SER A 433 17.84 9.87 -23.20
CA SER A 433 17.96 11.17 -23.88
C SER A 433 16.95 11.41 -25.01
N GLY A 434 16.33 10.37 -25.57
CA GLY A 434 15.30 10.48 -26.61
C GLY A 434 13.88 10.72 -26.09
N VAL A 435 13.63 10.66 -24.78
CA VAL A 435 12.26 10.65 -24.23
C VAL A 435 11.73 12.06 -23.92
N LEU A 436 12.62 13.00 -23.58
CA LEU A 436 12.27 14.39 -23.27
C LEU A 436 12.51 15.30 -24.47
N TYR A 437 11.49 16.09 -24.83
CA TYR A 437 11.62 17.13 -25.86
C TYR A 437 12.54 18.26 -25.38
N LYS A 438 13.11 19.02 -26.32
CA LYS A 438 14.07 20.11 -26.01
C LYS A 438 13.42 21.20 -25.15
N GLU A 439 12.15 21.47 -25.39
CA GLU A 439 11.33 22.43 -24.67
C GLU A 439 11.06 21.97 -23.22
N GLU A 440 10.82 20.67 -23.02
CA GLU A 440 10.58 20.08 -21.69
C GLU A 440 11.81 20.18 -20.80
N ARG A 441 13.00 19.89 -21.35
CA ARG A 441 14.27 20.04 -20.63
C ARG A 441 14.53 21.47 -20.15
N ARG A 442 14.21 22.46 -21.01
CA ARG A 442 14.29 23.88 -20.64
C ARG A 442 13.32 24.24 -19.52
N ILE A 443 12.11 23.70 -19.52
CA ILE A 443 11.08 23.98 -18.50
C ILE A 443 11.40 23.31 -17.16
N LEU A 444 12.07 22.15 -17.19
CA LEU A 444 12.43 21.37 -16.00
C LEU A 444 13.82 21.72 -15.44
N ASN A 445 14.61 22.53 -16.15
CA ASN A 445 16.00 22.91 -15.81
C ASN A 445 16.94 21.69 -15.67
N ILE A 446 16.96 20.80 -16.67
CA ILE A 446 17.78 19.57 -16.73
C ILE A 446 18.60 19.51 -18.01
#